data_AF-A0A5E6N6H9-F1
#
_entry.id   AF-A0A5E6N6H9-F1
#
_cell.length_a   1.000
_cell.length_b   1.000
_cell.length_c   1.000
_cell.angle_alpha   90.00
_cell.angle_beta   90.00
_cell.angle_gamma   90.00
#
_symmetry.space_group_name_H-M   'P 1'
#
loop_
_entity.id
_entity.type
_entity.pdbx_description
1 polymer ?
#
loop_
_entity_poly.entity_id
_entity_poly.type
_entity_poly.pdbx_seq_one_letter_code
_entity_poly.pdbx_strand_id
1 'polypeptide(L)'
;MITNIELDHIDYLGNTREKIGLEKSGIMRKNIPCICGDSNPPSAIAQYAKHCGALLSFVNTPYLGKIGLSGEHQKTNAALAIAAVNKLQSVFSVNQNQHAQGIEKTKLSARFQVKTIQDKTVILDVAHNAAAVQTLTDELKKNKQPTIAIFSALQDKDIKSMIDIVTPLIDEWLLPPLQVNRAIAMQDLTQKFSLSSKIKVCNDMSSAIHQAFNAKQVRRIVIFGSFHIVADALKVLE
;
A
#
# COMPACT_ATOMS: atom_id res chain seq x y z
N MET A 1 2.19 -0.01 -18.55
CA MET A 1 3.19 0.42 -17.55
C MET A 1 3.25 -0.63 -16.47
N ILE A 2 4.44 -0.97 -15.98
CA ILE A 2 4.68 -1.91 -14.89
C ILE A 2 5.29 -1.10 -13.74
N THR A 3 4.72 -1.20 -12.55
CA THR A 3 5.20 -0.50 -11.34
C THR A 3 6.30 -1.32 -10.66
N ASN A 4 6.21 -1.56 -9.36
CA ASN A 4 7.03 -2.53 -8.64
C ASN A 4 6.54 -3.98 -8.88
N ILE A 5 7.46 -4.92 -8.74
CA ILE A 5 7.25 -6.37 -8.71
C ILE A 5 7.56 -6.86 -7.31
N GLU A 6 6.54 -7.24 -6.58
CA GLU A 6 6.68 -7.80 -5.23
C GLU A 6 5.84 -9.05 -5.11
N LEU A 7 6.15 -9.88 -4.10
CA LEU A 7 5.35 -11.04 -3.78
C LEU A 7 3.99 -10.59 -3.25
N ASP A 8 2.96 -10.80 -4.04
CA ASP A 8 1.56 -10.59 -3.69
C ASP A 8 0.72 -11.55 -4.54
N HIS A 9 -0.42 -12.01 -4.02
CA HIS A 9 -1.29 -12.96 -4.71
C HIS A 9 -0.55 -14.22 -5.22
N ILE A 10 0.25 -14.84 -4.35
CA ILE A 10 1.17 -15.94 -4.67
C ILE A 10 0.44 -17.12 -5.37
N ASP A 11 -0.80 -17.40 -4.97
CA ASP A 11 -1.61 -18.48 -5.55
C ASP A 11 -1.96 -18.27 -7.04
N TYR A 12 -1.95 -17.01 -7.51
CA TYR A 12 -2.34 -16.64 -8.88
C TYR A 12 -1.14 -16.18 -9.73
N LEU A 13 -0.25 -15.38 -9.16
CA LEU A 13 0.86 -14.75 -9.89
C LEU A 13 2.18 -15.53 -9.78
N GLY A 14 2.23 -16.52 -8.89
CA GLY A 14 3.40 -17.33 -8.60
C GLY A 14 4.21 -16.85 -7.38
N ASN A 15 5.13 -17.70 -6.96
CA ASN A 15 5.91 -17.55 -5.73
C ASN A 15 7.29 -16.91 -5.91
N THR A 16 7.59 -16.36 -7.09
CA THR A 16 8.88 -15.71 -7.38
C THR A 16 8.66 -14.40 -8.13
N ARG A 17 9.55 -13.43 -7.91
CA ARG A 17 9.54 -12.17 -8.68
C ARG A 17 9.62 -12.42 -10.18
N GLU A 18 10.33 -13.45 -10.63
CA GLU A 18 10.41 -13.84 -12.05
C GLU A 18 9.04 -14.25 -12.61
N LYS A 19 8.29 -15.12 -11.92
CA LYS A 19 6.93 -15.52 -12.35
C LYS A 19 5.97 -14.33 -12.37
N ILE A 20 5.98 -13.53 -11.31
CA ILE A 20 5.12 -12.34 -11.20
C ILE A 20 5.46 -11.31 -12.28
N GLY A 21 6.75 -11.11 -12.54
CA GLY A 21 7.25 -10.23 -13.60
C GLY A 21 6.82 -10.70 -14.99
N LEU A 22 6.88 -12.00 -15.24
CA LEU A 22 6.40 -12.60 -16.50
C LEU A 22 4.90 -12.35 -16.70
N GLU A 23 4.08 -12.66 -15.69
CA GLU A 23 2.63 -12.49 -15.75
C GLU A 23 2.24 -11.02 -16.01
N LYS A 24 2.83 -10.08 -15.25
CA LYS A 24 2.62 -8.64 -15.45
C LYS A 24 3.12 -8.14 -16.80
N SER A 25 4.07 -8.82 -17.42
CA SER A 25 4.56 -8.47 -18.77
C SER A 25 3.55 -8.83 -19.86
N GLY A 26 2.53 -9.65 -19.60
CA GLY A 26 1.45 -9.97 -20.54
C GLY A 26 0.64 -8.76 -21.04
N ILE A 27 0.74 -7.60 -20.37
CA ILE A 27 0.12 -6.35 -20.85
C ILE A 27 0.87 -5.72 -22.03
N MET A 28 2.12 -6.14 -22.30
CA MET A 28 2.94 -5.58 -23.36
C MET A 28 2.35 -5.90 -24.75
N ARG A 29 2.57 -4.98 -25.70
CA ARG A 29 2.13 -5.12 -27.09
C ARG A 29 3.27 -4.76 -28.03
N LYS A 30 3.34 -5.44 -29.17
CA LYS A 30 4.37 -5.21 -30.20
C LYS A 30 4.40 -3.75 -30.63
N ASN A 31 5.58 -3.16 -30.69
CA ASN A 31 5.85 -1.77 -31.05
C ASN A 31 5.19 -0.72 -30.13
N ILE A 32 4.63 -1.11 -28.99
CA ILE A 32 4.04 -0.19 -28.02
C ILE A 32 5.03 0.07 -26.88
N PRO A 33 5.21 1.34 -26.44
CA PRO A 33 6.00 1.66 -25.26
C PRO A 33 5.51 0.93 -24.01
N CYS A 34 6.44 0.28 -23.31
CA CYS A 34 6.23 -0.19 -21.95
C CYS A 34 7.29 0.44 -21.05
N ILE A 35 6.86 0.94 -19.90
CA ILE A 35 7.74 1.56 -18.92
C ILE A 35 7.64 0.74 -17.64
N CYS A 36 8.80 0.36 -17.09
CA CYS A 36 8.93 -0.38 -15.84
C CYS A 36 9.59 0.49 -14.78
N GLY A 37 8.99 0.59 -13.59
CA GLY A 37 9.52 1.38 -12.46
C GLY A 37 10.06 0.53 -11.31
N ASP A 38 10.24 -0.78 -11.50
CA ASP A 38 10.91 -1.61 -10.51
C ASP A 38 12.41 -1.30 -10.48
N SER A 39 12.98 -1.12 -9.29
CA SER A 39 14.39 -0.78 -9.10
C SER A 39 15.35 -1.94 -9.38
N ASN A 40 14.86 -3.18 -9.26
CA ASN A 40 15.58 -4.41 -9.57
C ASN A 40 14.66 -5.36 -10.38
N PRO A 41 14.37 -5.00 -11.64
CA PRO A 41 13.36 -5.68 -12.44
C PRO A 41 13.79 -7.13 -12.75
N PRO A 42 12.90 -8.12 -12.60
CA PRO A 42 13.18 -9.50 -12.98
C PRO A 42 13.57 -9.61 -14.46
N SER A 43 14.44 -10.57 -14.76
CA SER A 43 14.94 -10.81 -16.12
C SER A 43 13.80 -11.17 -17.10
N ALA A 44 12.75 -11.83 -16.61
CA ALA A 44 11.55 -12.17 -17.36
C ALA A 44 10.90 -10.95 -18.05
N ILE A 45 10.95 -9.75 -17.44
CA ILE A 45 10.36 -8.54 -18.04
C ILE A 45 11.07 -8.18 -19.35
N ALA A 46 12.40 -8.13 -19.32
CA ALA A 46 13.19 -7.79 -20.49
C ALA A 46 13.12 -8.89 -21.57
N GLN A 47 13.12 -10.16 -21.15
CA GLN A 47 12.97 -11.30 -22.05
C GLN A 47 11.61 -11.28 -22.76
N TYR A 48 10.53 -11.04 -22.04
CA TYR A 48 9.19 -10.95 -22.61
C TYR A 48 9.05 -9.77 -23.57
N ALA A 49 9.57 -8.60 -23.21
CA ALA A 49 9.57 -7.43 -24.09
C ALA A 49 10.28 -7.72 -25.42
N LYS A 50 11.45 -8.38 -25.39
CA LYS A 50 12.17 -8.81 -26.58
C LYS A 50 11.37 -9.80 -27.41
N HIS A 51 10.72 -10.77 -26.76
CA HIS A 51 9.91 -11.79 -27.41
C HIS A 51 8.70 -11.20 -28.14
N CYS A 52 7.93 -10.33 -27.49
CA CYS A 52 6.73 -9.72 -28.09
C CYS A 52 7.01 -8.47 -28.94
N GLY A 53 8.26 -7.96 -28.94
CA GLY A 53 8.66 -6.77 -29.66
C GLY A 53 8.15 -5.46 -29.05
N ALA A 54 7.95 -5.40 -27.73
CA ALA A 54 7.57 -4.17 -27.04
C ALA A 54 8.76 -3.22 -26.86
N LEU A 55 8.49 -1.92 -26.82
CA LEU A 55 9.50 -0.88 -26.61
C LEU A 55 9.67 -0.62 -25.12
N LEU A 56 10.44 -1.48 -24.45
CA LEU A 56 10.65 -1.42 -23.00
C LEU A 56 11.68 -0.34 -22.61
N SER A 57 11.35 0.43 -21.57
CA SER A 57 12.26 1.36 -20.89
C SER A 57 12.11 1.25 -19.38
N PHE A 58 13.18 1.56 -18.65
CA PHE A 58 13.19 1.52 -17.18
C PHE A 58 13.27 2.93 -16.60
N VAL A 59 12.61 3.13 -15.47
CA VAL A 59 12.68 4.36 -14.67
C VAL A 59 13.29 4.00 -13.32
N ASN A 60 14.50 4.46 -13.08
CA ASN A 60 15.29 4.16 -11.87
C ASN A 60 15.59 5.41 -11.02
N THR A 61 15.24 6.60 -11.52
CA THR A 61 15.50 7.86 -10.83
C THR A 61 14.20 8.39 -10.24
N PRO A 62 14.12 8.59 -8.91
CA PRO A 62 12.92 9.11 -8.25
C PRO A 62 12.68 10.57 -8.62
N TYR A 63 11.42 11.00 -8.57
CA TYR A 63 11.06 12.40 -8.76
C TYR A 63 11.54 13.23 -7.56
N LEU A 64 12.26 14.32 -7.85
CA LEU A 64 12.89 15.17 -6.82
C LEU A 64 12.03 16.38 -6.43
N GLY A 65 10.92 16.62 -7.13
CA GLY A 65 10.00 17.71 -6.80
C GLY A 65 9.06 17.39 -5.64
N LYS A 66 8.18 18.33 -5.34
CA LYS A 66 7.13 18.14 -4.33
C LYS A 66 6.10 17.12 -4.78
N ILE A 67 5.66 16.28 -3.86
CA ILE A 67 4.65 15.24 -4.10
C ILE A 67 3.47 15.46 -3.16
N GLY A 68 2.25 15.22 -3.66
CA GLY A 68 1.02 15.31 -2.86
C GLY A 68 0.76 14.09 -1.96
N LEU A 69 1.42 12.96 -2.25
CA LEU A 69 1.26 11.70 -1.51
C LEU A 69 2.46 11.46 -0.59
N SER A 70 2.20 11.01 0.64
CA SER A 70 3.24 10.63 1.61
C SER A 70 3.87 9.27 1.24
N GLY A 71 5.15 9.10 1.60
CA GLY A 71 5.91 7.87 1.28
C GLY A 71 7.05 8.12 0.31
N GLU A 72 8.28 7.69 0.63
CA GLU A 72 9.42 7.84 -0.28
C GLU A 72 9.21 7.11 -1.63
N HIS A 73 8.57 5.94 -1.59
CA HIS A 73 8.19 5.18 -2.79
C HIS A 73 7.28 5.97 -3.76
N GLN A 74 6.54 6.98 -3.28
CA GLN A 74 5.69 7.81 -4.14
C GLN A 74 6.52 8.69 -5.08
N LYS A 75 7.78 9.00 -4.76
CA LYS A 75 8.70 9.67 -5.68
C LYS A 75 9.01 8.80 -6.90
N THR A 76 9.17 7.49 -6.70
CA THR A 76 9.34 6.53 -7.80
C THR A 76 8.06 6.39 -8.61
N ASN A 77 6.90 6.29 -7.96
CA ASN A 77 5.61 6.28 -8.64
C ASN A 77 5.37 7.54 -9.48
N ALA A 78 5.71 8.71 -8.94
CA ALA A 78 5.61 9.98 -9.65
C ALA A 78 6.53 10.04 -10.86
N ALA A 79 7.79 9.61 -10.73
CA ALA A 79 8.72 9.54 -11.86
C ALA A 79 8.21 8.60 -12.97
N LEU A 80 7.67 7.45 -12.58
CA LEU A 80 7.10 6.48 -13.49
C LEU A 80 5.85 7.04 -14.22
N ALA A 81 4.97 7.74 -13.50
CA ALA A 81 3.81 8.41 -14.07
C ALA A 81 4.21 9.51 -15.07
N ILE A 82 5.19 10.34 -14.72
CA ILE A 82 5.75 11.37 -15.62
C ILE A 82 6.34 10.72 -16.88
N ALA A 83 7.08 9.62 -16.74
CA ALA A 83 7.63 8.90 -17.88
C ALA A 83 6.52 8.37 -18.81
N ALA A 84 5.41 7.88 -18.24
CA ALA A 84 4.26 7.42 -19.02
C ALA A 84 3.57 8.58 -19.76
N VAL A 85 3.33 9.71 -19.10
CA VAL A 85 2.77 10.92 -19.73
C VAL A 85 3.69 11.43 -20.83
N ASN A 86 5.01 11.40 -20.63
CA ASN A 86 5.98 11.80 -21.64
C ASN A 86 5.92 10.95 -22.92
N LYS A 87 5.55 9.66 -22.83
CA LYS A 87 5.31 8.83 -24.03
C LYS A 87 4.05 9.21 -24.79
N LEU A 88 3.16 9.99 -24.19
CA LEU A 88 1.90 10.45 -24.78
C LEU A 88 1.96 11.91 -25.24
N GLN A 89 3.12 12.57 -25.22
CA GLN A 89 3.27 14.01 -25.56
C GLN A 89 2.73 14.39 -26.94
N SER A 90 2.81 13.49 -27.92
CA SER A 90 2.29 13.70 -29.26
C SER A 90 0.75 13.72 -29.31
N VAL A 91 0.09 13.15 -28.31
CA VAL A 91 -1.38 13.11 -28.17
C VAL A 91 -1.86 14.16 -27.17
N PHE A 92 -1.15 14.29 -26.04
CA PHE A 92 -1.45 15.21 -24.96
C PHE A 92 -0.19 15.98 -24.59
N SER A 93 -0.09 17.23 -25.04
CA SER A 93 1.05 18.08 -24.72
C SER A 93 1.00 18.53 -23.26
N VAL A 94 1.98 18.10 -22.46
CA VAL A 94 2.07 18.42 -21.03
C VAL A 94 3.46 18.98 -20.73
N ASN A 95 3.56 20.23 -20.30
CA ASN A 95 4.85 20.84 -19.98
C ASN A 95 5.32 20.48 -18.55
N GLN A 96 6.56 20.83 -18.23
CA GLN A 96 7.16 20.53 -16.92
C GLN A 96 6.40 21.15 -15.74
N ASN A 97 5.83 22.35 -15.91
CA ASN A 97 5.05 23.00 -14.86
C ASN A 97 3.74 22.24 -14.60
N GLN A 98 3.09 21.75 -15.64
CA GLN A 98 1.88 20.93 -15.53
C GLN A 98 2.17 19.58 -14.86
N HIS A 99 3.30 18.94 -15.17
CA HIS A 99 3.74 17.75 -14.42
C HIS A 99 3.90 18.04 -12.93
N ALA A 100 4.67 19.08 -12.58
CA ALA A 100 4.91 19.44 -11.19
C ALA A 100 3.61 19.74 -10.44
N GLN A 101 2.72 20.55 -11.04
CA GLN A 101 1.41 20.86 -10.46
C GLN A 101 0.53 19.62 -10.30
N GLY A 102 0.51 18.72 -11.28
CA GLY A 102 -0.27 17.49 -11.23
C GLY A 102 0.20 16.55 -10.10
N ILE A 103 1.52 16.35 -10.01
CA ILE A 103 2.12 15.50 -8.96
C ILE A 103 1.91 16.11 -7.56
N GLU A 104 2.10 17.42 -7.39
CA GLU A 104 1.90 18.10 -6.10
C GLU A 104 0.43 18.06 -5.65
N LYS A 105 -0.52 18.17 -6.58
CA LYS A 105 -1.96 18.14 -6.28
C LYS A 105 -2.55 16.74 -6.19
N THR A 106 -1.80 15.70 -6.51
CA THR A 106 -2.29 14.31 -6.50
C THR A 106 -2.71 13.91 -5.10
N LYS A 107 -3.95 13.43 -4.97
CA LYS A 107 -4.50 12.86 -3.74
C LYS A 107 -5.05 11.48 -4.06
N LEU A 108 -4.85 10.54 -3.15
CA LEU A 108 -5.37 9.20 -3.27
C LEU A 108 -5.88 8.77 -1.89
N SER A 109 -7.17 8.45 -1.82
CA SER A 109 -7.79 7.99 -0.58
C SER A 109 -7.10 6.73 -0.08
N ALA A 110 -6.96 6.64 1.24
CA ALA A 110 -6.42 5.46 1.92
C ALA A 110 -4.99 5.04 1.50
N ARG A 111 -4.15 6.01 1.10
CA ARG A 111 -2.69 5.82 0.91
C ARG A 111 -1.95 6.77 1.85
N PHE A 112 -1.66 6.27 3.05
CA PHE A 112 -1.18 7.05 4.19
C PHE A 112 -2.02 8.34 4.39
N GLN A 113 -3.34 8.21 4.31
CA GLN A 113 -4.23 9.36 4.39
C GLN A 113 -4.39 9.77 5.86
N VAL A 114 -3.94 10.98 6.18
CA VAL A 114 -4.01 11.53 7.55
C VAL A 114 -5.26 12.39 7.72
N LYS A 115 -6.00 12.16 8.80
CA LYS A 115 -7.10 12.99 9.30
C LYS A 115 -6.85 13.33 10.77
N THR A 116 -7.26 14.51 11.21
CA THR A 116 -7.28 14.88 12.64
C THR A 116 -8.73 14.85 13.13
N ILE A 117 -9.03 13.97 14.09
CA ILE A 117 -10.38 13.77 14.63
C ILE A 117 -10.25 13.68 16.16
N GLN A 118 -11.03 14.46 16.91
CA GLN A 118 -11.03 14.46 18.38
C GLN A 118 -9.61 14.49 19.00
N ASP A 119 -8.75 15.40 18.52
CA ASP A 119 -7.34 15.55 18.93
C ASP A 119 -6.43 14.32 18.70
N LYS A 120 -6.87 13.36 17.89
CA LYS A 120 -6.10 12.19 17.47
C LYS A 120 -5.76 12.26 16.00
N THR A 121 -4.58 11.75 15.67
CA THR A 121 -4.16 11.53 14.29
C THR A 121 -4.72 10.18 13.83
N VAL A 122 -5.62 10.18 12.87
CA VAL A 122 -6.15 8.98 12.23
C VAL A 122 -5.45 8.78 10.88
N ILE A 123 -4.82 7.63 10.69
CA ILE A 123 -4.11 7.25 9.46
C ILE A 123 -4.86 6.08 8.82
N LEU A 124 -5.27 6.27 7.57
CA LEU A 124 -5.95 5.26 6.75
C LEU A 124 -4.98 4.78 5.67
N ASP A 125 -4.68 3.48 5.65
CA ASP A 125 -3.76 2.89 4.67
C ASP A 125 -4.22 1.50 4.21
N VAL A 126 -4.30 1.27 2.90
CA VAL A 126 -4.71 -0.03 2.32
C VAL A 126 -3.58 -1.07 2.26
N ALA A 127 -2.45 -0.87 2.94
CA ALA A 127 -1.35 -1.83 3.02
C ALA A 127 -1.87 -3.22 3.44
N HIS A 128 -1.63 -4.22 2.58
CA HIS A 128 -2.18 -5.58 2.70
C HIS A 128 -1.18 -6.67 2.30
N ASN A 129 0.10 -6.32 2.21
CA ASN A 129 1.21 -7.24 2.02
C ASN A 129 2.44 -6.73 2.80
N ALA A 130 3.46 -7.56 2.98
CA ALA A 130 4.62 -7.24 3.82
C ALA A 130 5.35 -5.97 3.37
N ALA A 131 5.56 -5.77 2.07
CA ALA A 131 6.28 -4.62 1.54
C ALA A 131 5.50 -3.29 1.68
N ALA A 132 4.18 -3.33 1.48
CA ALA A 132 3.31 -2.18 1.73
C ALA A 132 3.27 -1.84 3.23
N VAL A 133 3.22 -2.85 4.11
CA VAL A 133 3.28 -2.62 5.56
C VAL A 133 4.66 -2.12 5.99
N GLN A 134 5.75 -2.56 5.37
CA GLN A 134 7.09 -2.00 5.60
C GLN A 134 7.12 -0.50 5.27
N THR A 135 6.53 -0.12 4.15
CA THR A 135 6.39 1.29 3.75
C THR A 135 5.57 2.09 4.77
N LEU A 136 4.44 1.55 5.23
CA LEU A 136 3.63 2.16 6.29
C LEU A 136 4.46 2.34 7.57
N THR A 137 5.16 1.29 8.01
CA THR A 137 6.04 1.28 9.17
C THR A 137 7.12 2.36 9.09
N ASP A 138 7.77 2.52 7.94
CA ASP A 138 8.83 3.51 7.77
C ASP A 138 8.30 4.95 7.82
N GLU A 139 7.09 5.21 7.34
CA GLU A 139 6.42 6.49 7.53
C GLU A 139 6.00 6.70 9.00
N LEU A 140 5.47 5.68 9.68
CA LEU A 140 5.10 5.77 11.10
C LEU A 140 6.31 6.04 12.01
N LYS A 141 7.51 5.53 11.66
CA LYS A 141 8.77 5.76 12.41
C LYS A 141 9.20 7.22 12.44
N LYS A 142 8.84 8.02 11.42
CA LYS A 142 9.20 9.44 11.34
C LYS A 142 8.63 10.26 12.50
N ASN A 143 7.52 9.82 13.08
CA ASN A 143 6.93 10.41 14.27
C ASN A 143 6.41 9.32 15.21
N LYS A 144 7.19 8.99 16.25
CA LYS A 144 6.81 8.01 17.27
C LYS A 144 5.83 8.62 18.27
N GLN A 145 4.71 7.94 18.48
CA GLN A 145 3.67 8.35 19.42
C GLN A 145 2.83 7.15 19.81
N PRO A 146 2.13 7.19 20.97
CA PRO A 146 1.22 6.12 21.37
C PRO A 146 0.17 5.82 20.30
N THR A 147 0.17 4.60 19.77
CA THR A 147 -0.53 4.19 18.56
C THR A 147 -1.40 2.94 18.82
N ILE A 148 -2.68 3.06 18.48
CA ILE A 148 -3.56 1.90 18.29
C ILE A 148 -3.59 1.52 16.80
N ALA A 149 -3.47 0.23 16.50
CA ALA A 149 -3.81 -0.32 15.20
C ALA A 149 -5.24 -0.89 15.19
N ILE A 150 -6.02 -0.54 14.18
CA ILE A 150 -7.25 -1.27 13.81
C ILE A 150 -6.89 -2.12 12.57
N PHE A 151 -6.93 -3.44 12.72
CA PHE A 151 -6.37 -4.35 11.73
C PHE A 151 -7.26 -5.54 11.42
N SER A 152 -7.42 -5.82 10.12
CA SER A 152 -7.92 -7.10 9.63
C SER A 152 -7.51 -7.29 8.16
N ALA A 153 -7.40 -8.53 7.73
CA ALA A 153 -6.81 -8.90 6.44
C ALA A 153 -7.58 -10.01 5.74
N LEU A 154 -7.23 -10.27 4.47
CA LEU A 154 -7.71 -11.44 3.73
C LEU A 154 -6.81 -12.65 4.02
N GLN A 155 -7.39 -13.85 4.05
CA GLN A 155 -6.70 -15.07 4.47
C GLN A 155 -5.51 -15.46 3.58
N ASP A 156 -5.49 -15.03 2.31
CA ASP A 156 -4.44 -15.33 1.33
C ASP A 156 -3.17 -14.47 1.48
N LYS A 157 -3.11 -13.59 2.49
CA LYS A 157 -1.98 -12.69 2.72
C LYS A 157 -0.98 -13.27 3.71
N ASP A 158 0.27 -12.82 3.62
CA ASP A 158 1.29 -13.09 4.64
C ASP A 158 1.06 -12.21 5.88
N ILE A 159 0.00 -12.53 6.62
CA ILE A 159 -0.48 -11.76 7.76
C ILE A 159 0.56 -11.72 8.89
N LYS A 160 1.31 -12.81 9.11
CA LYS A 160 2.30 -12.87 10.18
C LYS A 160 3.43 -11.87 9.93
N SER A 161 4.00 -11.87 8.72
CA SER A 161 5.03 -10.90 8.35
C SER A 161 4.52 -9.47 8.42
N MET A 162 3.28 -9.21 7.98
CA MET A 162 2.66 -7.88 8.09
C MET A 162 2.60 -7.41 9.56
N ILE A 163 2.11 -8.25 10.47
CA ILE A 163 2.02 -7.93 11.90
C ILE A 163 3.41 -7.68 12.47
N ASP A 164 4.37 -8.57 12.22
CA ASP A 164 5.71 -8.50 12.79
C ASP A 164 6.46 -7.21 12.41
N ILE A 165 6.33 -6.79 11.15
CA ILE A 165 6.98 -5.58 10.62
C ILE A 165 6.57 -4.32 11.38
N VAL A 166 5.29 -4.18 11.74
CA VAL A 166 4.74 -2.94 12.32
C VAL A 166 4.55 -3.00 13.82
N THR A 167 4.46 -4.19 14.42
CA THR A 167 4.28 -4.42 15.87
C THR A 167 5.19 -3.56 16.76
N PRO A 168 6.49 -3.33 16.45
CA PRO A 168 7.34 -2.48 17.29
C PRO A 168 6.88 -1.03 17.45
N LEU A 169 5.89 -0.58 16.67
CA LEU A 169 5.33 0.78 16.69
C LEU A 169 3.89 0.85 17.21
N ILE A 170 3.29 -0.29 17.57
CA ILE A 170 1.88 -0.41 17.96
C ILE A 170 1.77 -0.80 19.43
N ASP A 171 1.05 0.00 20.22
CA ASP A 171 0.84 -0.24 21.65
C ASP A 171 -0.35 -1.17 21.93
N GLU A 172 -1.38 -1.12 21.07
CA GLU A 172 -2.57 -1.95 21.20
C GLU A 172 -3.21 -2.19 19.82
N TRP A 173 -3.75 -3.39 19.65
CA TRP A 173 -4.42 -3.83 18.43
C TRP A 173 -5.91 -4.07 18.68
N LEU A 174 -6.75 -3.47 17.85
CA LEU A 174 -8.18 -3.69 17.81
C LEU A 174 -8.52 -4.45 16.53
N LEU A 175 -9.15 -5.60 16.67
CA LEU A 175 -9.37 -6.54 15.57
C LEU A 175 -10.87 -6.72 15.33
N PRO A 176 -11.50 -5.88 14.48
CA PRO A 176 -12.87 -6.11 14.04
C PRO A 176 -12.91 -7.16 12.91
N PRO A 177 -13.98 -7.97 12.81
CA PRO A 177 -14.17 -8.93 11.73
C PRO A 177 -14.46 -8.23 10.39
N LEU A 178 -14.06 -8.85 9.28
CA LEU A 178 -14.44 -8.43 7.92
C LEU A 178 -15.60 -9.27 7.40
N GLN A 179 -16.58 -8.64 6.78
CA GLN A 179 -17.78 -9.29 6.24
C GLN A 179 -17.60 -9.64 4.75
N VAL A 180 -16.57 -10.42 4.44
CA VAL A 180 -16.29 -10.92 3.07
C VAL A 180 -15.81 -12.36 3.10
N ASN A 181 -16.17 -13.16 2.08
CA ASN A 181 -15.87 -14.60 2.03
C ASN A 181 -14.37 -14.95 2.15
N ARG A 182 -13.47 -14.02 1.81
CA ARG A 182 -12.02 -14.20 1.85
C ARG A 182 -11.37 -13.69 3.13
N ALA A 183 -12.14 -13.17 4.07
CA ALA A 183 -11.62 -12.67 5.34
C ALA A 183 -10.98 -13.80 6.13
N ILE A 184 -9.86 -13.49 6.81
CA ILE A 184 -9.35 -14.41 7.84
C ILE A 184 -10.38 -14.54 8.98
N ALA A 185 -10.59 -15.75 9.49
CA ALA A 185 -11.42 -15.95 10.66
C ALA A 185 -10.77 -15.32 11.90
N MET A 186 -11.56 -14.75 12.80
CA MET A 186 -11.03 -14.07 13.99
C MET A 186 -10.15 -14.97 14.88
N GLN A 187 -10.48 -16.25 14.98
CA GLN A 187 -9.68 -17.24 15.72
C GLN A 187 -8.30 -17.45 15.08
N ASP A 188 -8.23 -17.52 13.75
CA ASP A 188 -6.96 -17.68 13.03
C ASP A 188 -6.13 -16.40 13.07
N LEU A 189 -6.79 -15.23 13.02
CA LEU A 189 -6.13 -13.93 13.08
C LEU A 189 -5.45 -13.70 14.43
N THR A 190 -6.14 -13.98 15.55
CA THR A 190 -5.55 -13.80 16.88
C THR A 190 -4.35 -14.72 17.10
N GLN A 191 -4.36 -15.92 16.52
CA GLN A 191 -3.21 -16.85 16.56
C GLN A 191 -1.97 -16.35 15.80
N LYS A 192 -2.09 -15.34 14.91
CA LYS A 192 -0.93 -14.73 14.25
C LYS A 192 -0.15 -13.79 15.16
N PHE A 193 -0.73 -13.33 16.27
CA PHE A 193 -0.07 -12.42 17.20
C PHE A 193 0.79 -13.16 18.23
N SER A 194 1.86 -12.51 18.68
CA SER A 194 2.66 -13.00 19.81
C SER A 194 1.88 -12.87 21.13
N LEU A 195 2.23 -13.68 22.13
CA LEU A 195 1.66 -13.58 23.48
C LEU A 195 1.89 -12.22 24.16
N SER A 196 2.94 -11.49 23.73
CA SER A 196 3.25 -10.14 24.22
C SER A 196 2.39 -9.05 23.58
N SER A 197 1.68 -9.34 22.49
CA SER A 197 0.86 -8.36 21.79
C SER A 197 -0.41 -8.08 22.57
N LYS A 198 -0.67 -6.80 22.86
CA LYS A 198 -1.94 -6.38 23.45
C LYS A 198 -3.02 -6.33 22.37
N ILE A 199 -3.77 -7.42 22.23
CA ILE A 199 -4.84 -7.56 21.24
C ILE A 199 -6.23 -7.51 21.89
N LYS A 200 -7.21 -6.96 21.18
CA LYS A 200 -8.62 -7.07 21.54
C LYS A 200 -9.48 -7.30 20.30
N VAL A 201 -10.30 -8.33 20.35
CA VAL A 201 -11.32 -8.61 19.32
C VAL A 201 -12.51 -7.68 19.53
N CYS A 202 -12.97 -7.05 18.46
CA CYS A 202 -14.14 -6.17 18.46
C CYS A 202 -15.31 -6.86 17.76
N ASN A 203 -16.54 -6.47 18.09
CA ASN A 203 -17.73 -7.05 17.45
C ASN A 203 -17.87 -6.59 15.99
N ASP A 204 -17.48 -5.34 15.74
CA ASP A 204 -17.61 -4.65 14.45
C ASP A 204 -16.64 -3.47 14.37
N MET A 205 -16.62 -2.80 13.21
CA MET A 205 -15.80 -1.61 12.99
C MET A 205 -16.17 -0.45 13.93
N SER A 206 -17.46 -0.23 14.20
CA SER A 206 -17.93 0.86 15.04
C SER A 206 -17.42 0.76 16.48
N SER A 207 -17.46 -0.43 17.06
CA SER A 207 -16.93 -0.71 18.40
C SER A 207 -15.41 -0.56 18.46
N ALA A 208 -14.68 -0.97 17.41
CA ALA A 208 -13.23 -0.76 17.32
C ALA A 208 -12.88 0.74 17.29
N ILE A 209 -13.55 1.52 16.44
CA ILE A 209 -13.35 2.97 16.34
C ILE A 209 -13.70 3.67 17.66
N HIS A 210 -14.87 3.37 18.23
CA HIS A 210 -15.29 3.94 19.51
C HIS A 210 -14.27 3.66 20.62
N GLN A 211 -13.75 2.44 20.71
CA GLN A 211 -12.73 2.11 21.68
C GLN A 211 -11.41 2.87 21.44
N ALA A 212 -10.97 2.99 20.18
CA ALA A 212 -9.76 3.70 19.83
C ALA A 212 -9.82 5.20 20.21
N PHE A 213 -10.98 5.83 20.01
CA PHE A 213 -11.20 7.23 20.41
C PHE A 213 -11.28 7.43 21.93
N ASN A 214 -11.84 6.47 22.67
CA ASN A 214 -11.91 6.55 24.13
C ASN A 214 -10.59 6.26 24.86
N ALA A 215 -9.58 5.75 24.16
CA ALA A 215 -8.27 5.47 24.75
C ALA A 215 -7.48 6.77 25.02
N LYS A 216 -7.47 7.24 26.28
CA LYS A 216 -6.90 8.54 26.67
C LYS A 216 -5.42 8.73 26.34
N GLN A 217 -4.61 7.68 26.45
CA GLN A 217 -3.15 7.76 26.22
C GLN A 217 -2.77 7.72 24.73
N VAL A 218 -3.71 7.41 23.86
CA VAL A 218 -3.47 7.21 22.43
C VAL A 218 -3.51 8.53 21.68
N ARG A 219 -2.50 8.79 20.86
CA ARG A 219 -2.41 9.97 20.01
C ARG A 219 -2.59 9.65 18.52
N ARG A 220 -2.35 8.39 18.14
CA ARG A 220 -2.52 7.91 16.76
C ARG A 220 -3.38 6.66 16.67
N ILE A 221 -4.27 6.63 15.69
CA ILE A 221 -5.02 5.45 15.27
C ILE A 221 -4.59 5.14 13.84
N VAL A 222 -4.04 3.96 13.59
CA VAL A 222 -3.71 3.49 12.24
C VAL A 222 -4.66 2.37 11.83
N ILE A 223 -5.30 2.50 10.68
CA ILE A 223 -6.27 1.53 10.17
C ILE A 223 -5.73 0.97 8.86
N PHE A 224 -5.42 -0.33 8.85
CA PHE A 224 -4.78 -0.99 7.70
C PHE A 224 -5.02 -2.50 7.68
N GLY A 225 -4.56 -3.17 6.60
CA GLY A 225 -4.58 -4.63 6.45
C GLY A 225 -5.37 -5.11 5.23
N SER A 226 -6.28 -4.30 4.70
CA SER A 226 -7.01 -4.56 3.46
C SER A 226 -7.70 -3.30 2.93
N PHE A 227 -8.22 -3.35 1.72
CA PHE A 227 -9.16 -2.32 1.25
C PHE A 227 -10.48 -2.35 2.03
N HIS A 228 -10.94 -3.54 2.42
CA HIS A 228 -12.21 -3.73 3.12
C HIS A 228 -12.24 -3.07 4.49
N ILE A 229 -11.19 -3.25 5.30
CA ILE A 229 -11.10 -2.65 6.64
C ILE A 229 -11.11 -1.12 6.56
N VAL A 230 -10.42 -0.54 5.58
CA VAL A 230 -10.38 0.92 5.41
C VAL A 230 -11.72 1.45 4.88
N ALA A 231 -12.35 0.73 3.95
CA ALA A 231 -13.68 1.11 3.46
C ALA A 231 -14.73 1.09 4.57
N ASP A 232 -14.72 0.08 5.44
CA ASP A 232 -15.65 0.01 6.57
C ASP A 232 -15.34 1.08 7.61
N ALA A 233 -14.08 1.39 7.87
CA ALA A 233 -13.71 2.48 8.76
C ALA A 233 -14.16 3.85 8.22
N LEU A 234 -14.01 4.09 6.92
CA LEU A 234 -14.46 5.33 6.28
C LEU A 234 -15.97 5.56 6.49
N LYS A 235 -16.80 4.54 6.33
CA LYS A 235 -18.26 4.63 6.56
C LYS A 235 -18.64 5.04 8.00
N VAL A 236 -17.78 4.74 8.98
CA VAL A 236 -18.01 5.06 10.39
C VAL A 236 -17.41 6.42 10.77
N LEU A 237 -16.37 6.86 10.07
CA LEU A 237 -15.67 8.12 10.31
C LEU A 237 -16.23 9.31 9.53
N GLU A 238 -17.10 9.06 8.56
CA GLU A 238 -17.90 10.06 7.83
C GLU A 238 -19.15 10.43 8.62
#